data_AF-A0A140L789-F1
#
_entry.id   AF-A0A140L789-F1
#
_cell.length_a   1.000
_cell.length_b   1.000
_cell.length_c   1.000
_cell.angle_alpha   90.00
_cell.angle_beta   90.00
_cell.angle_gamma   90.00
#
_symmetry.space_group_name_H-M   'P 1'
#
loop_
_entity.id
_entity.type
_entity.pdbx_description
1 polymer ?
#
loop_
_entity_poly.entity_id
_entity_poly.type
_entity_poly.pdbx_seq_one_letter_code
_entity_poly.pdbx_strand_id
1 'polypeptide(L)'
;MLGAVVIATFITMILFIAIENFRRDMTLRHIFIINEKLKDFVSNYLGEIQRFDIFLVKNLREKIKEDFMKEEQIDYLELSMIDSRHLKIAYEVDGTREEVEISTALGKVEITEVKVPEEMEGYE
;
A
#
# COMPACT_ATOMS: atom_id res chain seq x y z
N MET A 1 -27.20 -2.17 39.77
CA MET A 1 -26.05 -1.35 39.34
C MET A 1 -24.94 -2.20 38.75
N LEU A 2 -24.30 -3.11 39.50
CA LEU A 2 -23.19 -3.95 38.99
C LEU A 2 -23.52 -4.73 37.70
N GLY A 3 -24.68 -5.38 37.61
CA GLY A 3 -25.07 -6.09 36.38
C GLY A 3 -25.22 -5.20 35.15
N ALA A 4 -25.69 -3.96 35.33
CA ALA A 4 -25.78 -2.99 34.23
C ALA A 4 -24.40 -2.47 33.79
N VAL A 5 -23.46 -2.34 34.73
CA VAL A 5 -22.06 -1.97 34.42
C VAL A 5 -21.39 -3.08 33.60
N VAL A 6 -21.53 -4.34 33.99
CA VAL A 6 -20.95 -5.47 33.26
C VAL A 6 -21.50 -5.56 31.83
N ILE A 7 -22.81 -5.42 31.66
CA ILE A 7 -23.45 -5.42 30.33
C ILE A 7 -22.96 -4.23 29.49
N ALA A 8 -22.85 -3.03 30.08
CA ALA A 8 -22.33 -1.87 29.38
C ALA A 8 -20.88 -2.07 28.92
N THR A 9 -20.01 -2.61 29.79
CA THR A 9 -18.62 -2.92 29.44
C THR A 9 -18.52 -3.93 28.30
N PHE A 10 -19.36 -4.96 28.31
CA PHE A 10 -19.39 -5.97 27.25
C PHE A 10 -19.84 -5.39 25.91
N ILE A 11 -20.87 -4.53 25.92
CA ILE A 11 -21.33 -3.83 24.72
C ILE A 11 -20.25 -2.90 24.18
N THR A 12 -19.58 -2.12 25.04
CA THR A 12 -18.48 -1.24 24.61
C THR A 12 -17.31 -2.02 24.01
N MET A 13 -17.00 -3.21 24.55
CA MET A 13 -15.96 -4.08 24.01
C MET A 13 -16.33 -4.59 22.61
N ILE A 14 -17.57 -5.03 22.40
CA ILE A 14 -18.06 -5.47 21.08
C ILE A 14 -18.03 -4.32 20.08
N LEU A 15 -18.48 -3.12 20.49
CA LEU A 15 -18.44 -1.95 19.62
C LEU A 15 -17.01 -1.57 19.24
N PHE A 16 -16.07 -1.64 20.18
CA PHE A 16 -14.65 -1.40 19.90
C PHE A 16 -14.12 -2.37 18.83
N ILE A 17 -14.35 -3.67 19.00
CA ILE A 17 -13.94 -4.70 18.04
C ILE A 17 -14.61 -4.49 16.67
N ALA A 18 -15.89 -4.14 16.64
CA ALA A 18 -16.62 -3.90 15.41
C ALA A 18 -16.08 -2.66 14.66
N ILE A 19 -15.79 -1.58 15.37
CA ILE A 19 -15.22 -0.35 14.80
C ILE A 19 -13.82 -0.62 14.26
N GLU A 20 -13.00 -1.37 14.99
CA GLU A 20 -11.63 -1.69 14.60
C GLU A 20 -11.61 -2.58 13.34
N ASN A 21 -12.48 -3.59 13.27
CA ASN A 21 -12.65 -4.40 12.06
C ASN A 21 -13.17 -3.58 10.88
N PHE A 22 -14.10 -2.66 11.11
CA PHE A 22 -14.60 -1.78 10.06
C PHE A 22 -13.52 -0.83 9.55
N ARG A 23 -12.70 -0.26 10.46
CA ARG A 23 -11.56 0.59 10.08
C ARG A 23 -10.58 -0.19 9.22
N ARG A 24 -10.23 -1.42 9.65
CA ARG A 24 -9.32 -2.30 8.90
C ARG A 24 -9.86 -2.67 7.51
N ASP A 25 -11.15 -2.99 7.38
CA ASP A 25 -11.76 -3.29 6.07
C ASP A 25 -11.72 -2.06 5.15
N MET A 26 -11.94 -0.86 5.69
CA MET A 26 -11.84 0.39 4.94
C MET A 26 -10.40 0.67 4.50
N THR A 27 -9.40 0.48 5.37
CA THR A 27 -7.97 0.63 5.03
C THR A 27 -7.58 -0.32 3.90
N LEU A 28 -7.96 -1.60 3.99
CA LEU A 28 -7.67 -2.60 2.94
C LEU A 28 -8.33 -2.24 1.60
N ARG A 29 -9.59 -1.78 1.62
CA ARG A 29 -10.25 -1.29 0.39
C ARG A 29 -9.56 -0.08 -0.18
N HIS A 30 -9.08 0.83 0.66
CA HIS A 30 -8.37 2.03 0.22
C HIS A 30 -7.02 1.65 -0.41
N ILE A 31 -6.25 0.77 0.23
CA ILE A 31 -5.00 0.19 -0.32
C ILE A 31 -5.25 -0.45 -1.69
N PHE A 32 -6.31 -1.24 -1.82
CA PHE A 32 -6.66 -1.86 -3.10
C PHE A 32 -6.90 -0.82 -4.21
N ILE A 33 -7.62 0.26 -3.90
CA ILE A 33 -7.85 1.36 -4.86
C ILE A 33 -6.54 2.06 -5.21
N ILE A 34 -5.66 2.30 -4.24
CA ILE A 34 -4.34 2.90 -4.45
C ILE A 34 -3.51 2.01 -5.39
N ASN A 35 -3.46 0.70 -5.13
CA ASN A 35 -2.74 -0.27 -5.96
C ASN A 35 -3.21 -0.24 -7.42
N GLU A 36 -4.53 -0.28 -7.65
CA GLU A 36 -5.09 -0.21 -9.01
C GLU A 36 -4.76 1.14 -9.68
N LYS A 37 -4.90 2.27 -8.98
CA LYS A 37 -4.53 3.58 -9.52
C LYS A 37 -3.04 3.67 -9.85
N LEU A 38 -2.17 3.13 -8.99
CA LEU A 38 -0.73 3.08 -9.21
C LEU A 38 -0.40 2.22 -10.43
N LYS A 39 -1.10 1.10 -10.61
CA LYS A 39 -0.96 0.25 -11.79
C LYS A 39 -1.28 0.98 -13.07
N ASP A 40 -2.43 1.65 -13.10
CA ASP A 40 -2.89 2.40 -14.27
C ASP A 40 -1.96 3.58 -14.54
N PHE A 41 -1.57 4.31 -13.51
CA PHE A 41 -0.63 5.42 -13.63
C PHE A 41 0.71 4.95 -14.20
N VAL A 42 1.32 3.92 -13.60
CA VAL A 42 2.63 3.43 -14.03
C VAL A 42 2.55 2.81 -15.43
N SER A 43 1.49 2.06 -15.74
CA SER A 43 1.26 1.53 -17.10
C SER A 43 1.14 2.64 -18.15
N ASN A 44 0.37 3.70 -17.86
CA ASN A 44 0.19 4.81 -18.77
C ASN A 44 1.45 5.69 -18.90
N TYR A 45 2.18 5.88 -17.80
CA TYR A 45 3.38 6.71 -17.78
C TYR A 45 4.57 6.03 -18.47
N LEU A 46 4.75 4.73 -18.24
CA LEU A 46 5.83 3.95 -18.85
C LEU A 46 5.50 3.48 -20.27
N GLY A 47 4.23 3.29 -20.62
CA GLY A 47 3.81 2.86 -21.94
C GLY A 47 4.55 1.60 -22.41
N GLU A 48 5.30 1.71 -23.51
CA GLU A 48 6.06 0.61 -24.13
C GLU A 48 7.51 0.49 -23.64
N ILE A 49 7.91 1.23 -22.60
CA ILE A 49 9.28 1.24 -22.09
C ILE A 49 9.66 -0.15 -21.54
N GLN A 50 10.71 -0.73 -22.11
CA GLN A 50 11.21 -2.07 -21.75
C GLN A 50 12.35 -2.07 -20.73
N ARG A 51 12.90 -0.89 -20.41
CA ARG A 51 14.02 -0.74 -19.48
C ARG A 51 13.89 0.51 -18.64
N PHE A 52 14.12 0.35 -17.34
CA PHE A 52 14.19 1.44 -16.39
C PHE A 52 15.60 2.03 -16.35
N ASP A 53 15.67 3.35 -16.45
CA ASP A 53 16.87 4.12 -16.17
C ASP A 53 16.67 5.00 -14.93
N ILE A 54 17.78 5.50 -14.37
CA ILE A 54 17.78 6.27 -13.12
C ILE A 54 17.00 7.58 -13.25
N PHE A 55 16.99 8.20 -14.43
CA PHE A 55 16.26 9.46 -14.65
C PHE A 55 14.76 9.22 -14.73
N LEU A 56 14.36 8.13 -15.40
CA LEU A 56 12.98 7.70 -15.55
C LEU A 56 12.38 7.34 -14.18
N VAL A 57 13.14 6.59 -13.38
CA VAL A 57 12.80 6.25 -11.99
C VAL A 57 12.66 7.50 -11.12
N LYS A 58 13.57 8.46 -11.26
CA LYS A 58 13.50 9.73 -10.53
C LYS A 58 12.25 10.52 -10.91
N ASN A 59 11.95 10.65 -12.20
CA ASN A 59 10.77 11.38 -12.68
C ASN A 59 9.47 10.68 -12.27
N LEU A 60 9.43 9.36 -12.34
CA LEU A 60 8.31 8.55 -11.89
C LEU A 60 8.04 8.79 -10.39
N ARG A 61 9.11 8.77 -9.57
CA ARG A 61 9.00 9.08 -8.14
C ARG A 61 8.44 10.46 -7.88
N GLU A 62 8.93 11.49 -8.59
CA GLU A 62 8.43 12.85 -8.44
C GLU A 62 6.95 12.96 -8.80
N LYS A 63 6.53 12.33 -9.91
CA LYS A 63 5.14 12.32 -10.33
C LYS A 63 4.21 11.60 -9.37
N ILE A 64 4.61 10.42 -8.88
CA ILE A 64 3.83 9.70 -7.88
C ILE A 64 3.70 10.53 -6.59
N LYS A 65 4.75 11.25 -6.18
CA LYS A 65 4.67 12.15 -5.02
C LYS A 65 3.72 13.33 -5.25
N GLU A 66 3.68 13.88 -6.47
CA GLU A 66 2.74 14.95 -6.81
C GLU A 66 1.29 14.48 -6.77
N ASP A 67 1.00 13.35 -7.40
CA ASP A 67 -0.37 12.90 -7.65
C ASP A 67 -0.93 12.09 -6.47
N PHE A 68 -0.14 11.25 -5.80
CA PHE A 68 -0.65 10.29 -4.80
C PHE A 68 -0.44 10.73 -3.34
N MET A 69 0.65 11.43 -2.98
CA MET A 69 0.86 11.82 -1.57
C MET A 69 -0.19 12.81 -1.05
N LYS A 70 -0.76 13.64 -1.94
CA LYS A 70 -1.79 14.63 -1.54
C LYS A 70 -3.21 14.09 -1.64
N GLU A 71 -3.50 13.27 -2.65
CA GLU A 71 -4.86 12.79 -2.91
C GLU A 71 -5.22 11.56 -2.08
N GLU A 72 -4.27 10.66 -1.83
CA GLU A 72 -4.53 9.33 -1.28
C GLU A 72 -4.08 9.15 0.17
N GLN A 73 -3.67 10.23 0.86
CA GLN A 73 -3.20 10.20 2.26
C GLN A 73 -2.06 9.20 2.49
N ILE A 74 -1.13 9.11 1.54
CA ILE A 74 0.07 8.28 1.68
C ILE A 74 1.07 9.00 2.60
N ASP A 75 1.33 8.42 3.76
CA ASP A 75 2.22 8.96 4.78
C ASP A 75 3.70 8.87 4.36
N TYR A 76 4.04 7.79 3.67
CA TYR A 76 5.39 7.50 3.21
C TYR A 76 5.38 6.90 1.81
N LEU A 77 6.35 7.30 0.98
CA LEU A 77 6.56 6.72 -0.34
C LEU A 77 8.04 6.63 -0.71
N GLU A 78 8.49 5.42 -0.98
CA GLU A 78 9.80 5.08 -1.51
C GLU A 78 9.66 4.35 -2.84
N LEU A 79 10.52 4.73 -3.78
CA LEU A 79 10.61 4.08 -5.08
C LEU A 79 12.07 3.74 -5.34
N SER A 80 12.34 2.45 -5.52
CA SER A 80 13.67 1.88 -5.68
C SER A 80 13.75 1.02 -6.93
N MET A 81 14.91 1.02 -7.57
CA MET A 81 15.18 0.17 -8.73
C MET A 81 15.88 -1.10 -8.24
N ILE A 82 15.29 -2.26 -8.49
CA ILE A 82 15.92 -3.55 -8.19
C ILE A 82 16.89 -3.89 -9.32
N ASP A 83 16.42 -3.79 -10.56
CA ASP A 83 17.24 -3.93 -11.76
C ASP A 83 16.66 -3.10 -12.92
N SER A 84 17.25 -3.22 -14.11
CA SER A 84 16.81 -2.48 -15.30
C SER A 84 15.41 -2.82 -15.81
N ARG A 85 14.68 -3.75 -15.20
CA ARG A 85 13.34 -4.23 -15.59
C ARG A 85 12.36 -4.35 -14.41
N HIS A 86 12.86 -4.26 -13.18
CA HIS A 86 12.08 -4.38 -11.96
C HIS A 86 12.24 -3.13 -11.08
N LEU A 87 11.11 -2.52 -10.73
CA LEU A 87 11.02 -1.45 -9.73
C LEU A 87 10.26 -1.95 -8.51
N LYS A 88 10.58 -1.38 -7.36
CA LYS A 88 9.84 -1.58 -6.12
C LYS A 88 9.32 -0.25 -5.62
N ILE A 89 8.02 -0.22 -5.33
CA ILE A 89 7.33 0.91 -4.71
C ILE A 89 6.90 0.45 -3.32
N ALA A 90 7.42 1.08 -2.29
CA ALA A 90 6.97 0.87 -0.91
C ALA A 90 6.23 2.12 -0.46
N TYR A 91 5.05 1.95 0.11
CA TYR A 91 4.26 3.07 0.61
C TYR A 91 3.52 2.70 1.90
N GLU A 92 3.12 3.71 2.67
CA GLU A 92 2.43 3.54 3.95
C GLU A 92 1.13 4.33 3.98
N VAL A 93 0.05 3.68 4.45
CA VAL A 93 -1.28 4.28 4.63
C VAL A 93 -1.82 3.86 5.99
N ASP A 94 -2.10 4.83 6.88
CA ASP A 94 -2.67 4.58 8.22
C ASP A 94 -1.87 3.53 9.01
N GLY A 95 -0.54 3.60 8.95
CA GLY A 95 0.38 2.67 9.63
C GLY A 95 0.51 1.29 8.97
N THR A 96 -0.16 1.04 7.85
CA THR A 96 -0.02 -0.20 7.07
C THR A 96 0.97 0.02 5.93
N ARG A 97 2.08 -0.73 5.96
CA ARG A 97 3.11 -0.67 4.91
C ARG A 97 2.82 -1.71 3.82
N GLU A 98 2.80 -1.24 2.59
CA GLU A 98 2.60 -2.05 1.40
C GLU A 98 3.83 -1.98 0.49
N GLU A 99 4.13 -3.10 -0.15
CA GLU A 99 5.23 -3.23 -1.10
C GLU A 99 4.73 -3.81 -2.42
N VAL A 100 4.92 -3.03 -3.47
CA VAL A 100 4.51 -3.34 -4.82
C VAL A 100 5.74 -3.48 -5.69
N GLU A 101 5.90 -4.66 -6.30
CA GLU A 101 6.90 -4.86 -7.34
C GLU A 101 6.29 -4.63 -8.72
N ILE A 102 6.98 -3.85 -9.56
CA ILE A 102 6.61 -3.51 -10.92
C ILE A 102 7.63 -4.13 -11.85
N SER A 103 7.19 -5.12 -12.63
CA SER A 103 7.99 -5.74 -13.68
C SER A 103 7.54 -5.28 -15.06
N THR A 104 8.51 -5.05 -15.95
CA THR A 104 8.26 -4.76 -17.37
C THR A 104 8.43 -6.03 -18.19
N ALA A 105 7.46 -6.94 -18.09
CA ALA A 105 7.37 -8.09 -18.99
C ALA A 105 6.41 -7.76 -20.14
N LEU A 106 6.93 -7.62 -21.37
CA LEU A 106 6.12 -7.53 -22.60
C LEU A 106 5.10 -6.36 -22.63
N GLY A 107 5.45 -5.18 -22.09
CA GLY A 107 4.60 -3.99 -22.18
C GLY A 107 3.34 -4.02 -21.31
N LYS A 108 3.25 -4.95 -20.35
CA LYS A 108 2.26 -4.92 -19.26
C LYS A 108 3.00 -4.80 -17.93
N VAL A 109 2.58 -3.83 -17.13
CA VAL A 109 3.01 -3.70 -15.73
C VAL A 109 2.21 -4.72 -14.91
N GLU A 110 2.90 -5.74 -14.43
CA GLU A 110 2.37 -6.65 -13.42
C GLU A 110 2.77 -6.14 -12.04
N ILE A 111 1.76 -5.75 -11.24
CA ILE A 111 1.92 -5.46 -9.82
C ILE A 111 1.75 -6.77 -9.07
N THR A 112 2.81 -7.21 -8.40
CA THR A 112 2.74 -8.31 -7.44
C THR A 112 2.81 -7.71 -6.03
N GLU A 113 1.75 -7.91 -5.24
CA GLU A 113 1.77 -7.60 -3.81
C GLU A 113 2.81 -8.51 -3.15
N VAL A 114 3.90 -7.91 -2.66
CA VAL A 114 4.85 -8.64 -1.83
C VAL A 114 4.24 -8.65 -0.44
N LYS A 115 3.61 -9.77 -0.06
CA LYS A 115 3.25 -10.00 1.34
C LYS A 115 4.53 -9.91 2.14
N VAL A 116 4.69 -8.83 2.90
CA VAL A 116 5.73 -8.73 3.92
C VAL A 116 5.48 -9.92 4.84
N PRO A 117 6.41 -10.90 4.93
CA PRO A 117 6.25 -11.96 5.91
C PRO A 117 6.18 -11.28 7.26
N GLU A 118 5.09 -11.49 8.01
CA GLU A 118 5.03 -11.17 9.43
C GLU A 118 6.32 -11.73 10.04
N GLU A 119 7.25 -10.83 10.41
CA GLU A 119 8.42 -11.23 11.16
C GLU A 119 7.89 -12.00 12.35
N MET A 120 8.30 -13.27 12.42
CA MET A 120 7.96 -14.16 13.51
C MET A 120 8.47 -13.52 14.79
N GLU A 121 7.60 -12.79 15.51
CA GLU A 121 7.77 -12.50 16.93
C GLU A 121 7.66 -13.82 17.67
N GLY A 122 8.77 -14.51 17.70
CA GLY A 122 8.97 -15.73 18.43
C GLY A 122 10.46 -15.97 18.47
N TYR A 123 11.13 -15.35 19.43
CA TYR A 123 12.22 -15.87 20.25
C TYR A 123 12.74 -14.72 21.12
N GLU A 124 12.36 -14.71 22.40
CA GLU A 124 13.26 -14.81 23.55
C GLU A 124 12.47 -15.30 24.78
#